data_AF-A0A2N5XCU4-F1
#
_entry.id   AF-A0A2N5XCU4-F1
#
_cell.length_a   1.000
_cell.length_b   1.000
_cell.length_c   1.000
_cell.angle_alpha   90.00
_cell.angle_beta   90.00
_cell.angle_gamma   90.00
#
_symmetry.space_group_name_H-M   'P 1'
#
loop_
_entity.id
_entity.type
_entity.pdbx_description
1 polymer ?
#
loop_
_entity_poly.entity_id
_entity_poly.type
_entity_poly.pdbx_seq_one_letter_code
_entity_poly.pdbx_strand_id
1 'polypeptide(L)'
;MSTSHVLLGLLAAGPSHGYDLKRRHDERFPQARPLAYGQVYSTLQRMVRDGLAEVEGSESDGGPERTTYRRTEEGARTLHRWLAEVAPPAPFVANEIFTKVVVALLSGADRAGGAGRQGGDDAPAP
;
A
#
# COMPACT_ATOMS: atom_id res chain seq x y z
N MET A 1 -4.92 -14.25 -1.36
CA MET A 1 -4.67 -12.80 -1.52
C MET A 1 -5.51 -12.30 -2.69
N SER A 2 -6.55 -11.51 -2.44
CA SER A 2 -7.37 -10.93 -3.51
C SER A 2 -6.73 -9.62 -3.98
N THR A 3 -6.60 -9.42 -5.30
CA THR A 3 -6.13 -8.16 -5.89
C THR A 3 -6.92 -6.96 -5.37
N SER A 4 -8.21 -7.14 -5.05
CA SER A 4 -9.05 -6.09 -4.46
C SER A 4 -8.48 -5.51 -3.16
N HIS A 5 -7.97 -6.35 -2.24
CA HIS A 5 -7.40 -5.85 -0.98
C HIS A 5 -6.10 -5.07 -1.20
N VAL A 6 -5.28 -5.50 -2.16
CA VAL A 6 -4.06 -4.77 -2.51
C VAL A 6 -4.41 -3.41 -3.10
N LEU A 7 -5.35 -3.35 -4.04
CA LEU A 7 -5.80 -2.08 -4.64
C LEU A 7 -6.47 -1.16 -3.61
N LEU A 8 -7.27 -1.69 -2.67
CA LEU A 8 -7.81 -0.92 -1.54
C LEU A 8 -6.71 -0.33 -0.65
N GLY A 9 -5.63 -1.09 -0.42
CA GLY A 9 -4.46 -0.62 0.32
C GLY A 9 -3.72 0.49 -0.42
N LEU A 10 -3.54 0.37 -1.74
CA LEU A 10 -2.89 1.39 -2.56
C LEU A 10 -3.71 2.69 -2.64
N LEU A 11 -5.04 2.59 -2.70
CA LEU A 11 -5.96 3.73 -2.65
C LEU A 11 -6.07 4.38 -1.26
N ALA A 12 -5.51 3.76 -0.20
CA ALA A 12 -5.48 4.37 1.13
C ALA A 12 -4.57 5.60 1.19
N ALA A 13 -3.61 5.74 0.26
CA ALA A 13 -2.76 6.93 0.13
C ALA A 13 -3.45 8.11 -0.57
N GLY A 14 -4.66 7.89 -1.13
CA GLY A 14 -5.43 8.90 -1.85
C GLY A 14 -5.95 8.38 -3.20
N PRO A 15 -6.78 9.19 -3.89
CA PRO A 15 -7.30 8.85 -5.20
C PRO A 15 -6.20 8.65 -6.24
N SER A 16 -6.41 7.74 -7.19
CA SER A 16 -5.37 7.36 -8.15
C SER A 16 -5.97 6.77 -9.43
N HIS A 17 -5.25 6.93 -10.54
CA HIS A 17 -5.59 6.24 -11.78
C HIS A 17 -5.23 4.76 -11.73
N GLY A 18 -5.94 3.94 -12.51
CA GLY A 18 -5.67 2.51 -12.62
C GLY A 18 -4.25 2.18 -13.09
N TYR A 19 -3.69 3.00 -13.99
CA TYR A 19 -2.30 2.87 -14.43
C TYR A 19 -1.30 3.04 -13.28
N ASP A 20 -1.48 4.09 -12.47
CA ASP A 20 -0.59 4.38 -11.34
C ASP A 20 -0.70 3.32 -10.25
N LEU A 21 -1.90 2.77 -10.03
CA LEU A 21 -2.09 1.65 -9.11
C LEU A 21 -1.31 0.40 -9.54
N LYS A 22 -1.29 0.09 -10.84
CA LYS A 22 -0.45 -1.00 -11.36
C LYS A 22 1.04 -0.70 -11.16
N ARG A 23 1.48 0.51 -11.52
CA ARG A 23 2.88 0.90 -11.37
C ARG A 23 3.34 0.78 -9.91
N ARG A 24 2.57 1.33 -8.96
CA ARG A 24 2.86 1.24 -7.53
C ARG A 24 2.84 -0.20 -7.02
N HIS A 25 1.92 -1.03 -7.53
CA HIS A 25 1.92 -2.46 -7.23
C HIS A 25 3.24 -3.11 -7.64
N ASP A 26 3.67 -2.93 -8.88
CA ASP A 26 4.91 -3.55 -9.39
C ASP A 26 6.16 -3.04 -8.66
N GLU A 27 6.18 -1.75 -8.27
CA GLU A 27 7.25 -1.17 -7.46
C GLU A 27 7.30 -1.72 -6.03
N ARG A 28 6.14 -2.00 -5.39
CA ARG A 28 6.08 -2.54 -4.01
C ARG A 28 6.22 -4.05 -3.95
N PHE A 29 5.83 -4.75 -5.02
CA PHE A 29 5.81 -6.21 -5.08
C PHE A 29 6.55 -6.74 -6.31
N PRO A 30 7.84 -6.38 -6.52
CA PRO A 30 8.58 -6.72 -7.74
C PRO A 30 8.80 -8.22 -7.93
N GLN A 31 8.76 -9.01 -6.85
CA GLN A 31 8.88 -10.47 -6.88
C GLN A 31 7.52 -11.20 -6.86
N ALA A 32 6.41 -10.47 -6.82
CA ALA A 32 5.09 -11.07 -6.96
C ALA A 32 4.78 -11.37 -8.42
N ARG A 33 3.73 -12.16 -8.67
CA ARG A 33 3.23 -12.35 -10.03
C ARG A 33 2.86 -10.99 -10.63
N PRO A 34 3.31 -10.67 -11.86
CA PRO A 34 2.98 -9.40 -12.50
C PRO A 34 1.47 -9.19 -12.57
N LEU A 35 1.02 -8.00 -12.16
CA LEU A 35 -0.39 -7.67 -12.20
C LEU A 35 -0.72 -7.05 -13.55
N ALA A 36 -1.45 -7.76 -14.41
CA ALA A 36 -1.81 -7.27 -15.74
C ALA A 36 -2.74 -6.04 -15.65
N TYR A 37 -2.60 -5.08 -16.57
CA TYR A 37 -3.49 -3.90 -16.63
C TYR A 37 -4.97 -4.29 -16.67
N GLY A 38 -5.34 -5.26 -17.51
CA GLY A 38 -6.73 -5.75 -17.60
C GLY A 38 -7.27 -6.31 -16.28
N GLN A 39 -6.41 -6.94 -15.46
CA GLN A 39 -6.78 -7.41 -14.13
C GLN A 39 -6.99 -6.23 -13.16
N VAL A 40 -6.19 -5.18 -13.24
CA VAL A 40 -6.40 -3.96 -12.43
C VAL A 40 -7.74 -3.34 -12.76
N TYR A 41 -8.01 -3.06 -14.04
CA TYR A 41 -9.25 -2.39 -14.45
C TYR A 41 -10.51 -3.23 -14.16
N SER A 42 -10.48 -4.53 -14.46
CA SER A 42 -11.61 -5.42 -14.12
C SER A 42 -11.85 -5.52 -12.61
N THR A 43 -10.78 -5.51 -11.79
CA THR A 43 -10.90 -5.51 -10.33
C THR A 43 -11.45 -4.18 -9.82
N LEU A 44 -11.01 -3.05 -10.36
CA LEU A 44 -11.52 -1.72 -10.02
C LEU A 44 -13.01 -1.59 -10.37
N GLN A 45 -13.41 -2.01 -11.56
CA GLN A 45 -14.82 -2.02 -11.97
C GLN A 45 -15.68 -2.85 -11.02
N ARG A 46 -15.19 -4.04 -10.61
CA ARG A 46 -15.86 -4.85 -9.60
C ARG A 46 -15.92 -4.14 -8.24
N MET A 47 -14.82 -3.51 -7.79
CA MET A 47 -14.82 -2.75 -6.53
C MET A 47 -15.82 -1.60 -6.56
N VAL A 48 -15.98 -0.92 -7.69
CA VAL A 48 -16.99 0.14 -7.88
C VAL A 48 -18.40 -0.44 -7.78
N ARG A 49 -18.68 -1.52 -8.51
CA ARG A 49 -19.96 -2.22 -8.42
C ARG A 49 -20.27 -2.69 -7.00
N ASP A 50 -19.27 -3.19 -6.28
CA ASP A 50 -19.39 -3.72 -4.93
C ASP A 50 -19.40 -2.61 -3.86
N GLY A 51 -19.33 -1.32 -4.26
CA GLY A 51 -19.35 -0.16 -3.35
C GLY A 51 -18.09 0.04 -2.53
N LEU A 52 -16.99 -0.65 -2.87
CA LEU A 52 -15.69 -0.56 -2.19
C LEU A 52 -14.82 0.59 -2.72
N ALA A 53 -15.09 1.03 -3.93
CA ALA A 53 -14.46 2.17 -4.57
C ALA A 53 -15.50 2.96 -5.37
N GLU A 54 -15.13 4.14 -5.83
CA GLU A 54 -15.95 4.99 -6.67
C GLU A 54 -15.05 5.71 -7.69
N VAL A 55 -15.67 6.18 -8.77
CA VAL A 55 -15.00 7.04 -9.75
C VAL A 55 -15.12 8.47 -9.24
N GLU A 56 -13.98 9.11 -8.98
CA GLU A 56 -13.94 10.50 -8.51
C GLU A 56 -13.99 11.48 -9.69
N GLY A 57 -13.42 11.09 -10.84
CA GLY A 57 -13.46 11.90 -12.05
C GLY A 57 -12.78 11.21 -13.22
N SER A 58 -12.92 11.80 -14.40
CA SER A 58 -12.13 11.47 -15.57
C SER A 58 -11.45 12.72 -16.11
N GLU A 59 -10.13 12.62 -16.27
CA GLU A 59 -9.32 13.68 -16.85
C GLU A 59 -9.01 13.34 -18.30
N SER A 60 -9.12 14.33 -19.18
CA SER A 60 -8.79 14.20 -20.61
C SER A 60 -8.02 15.43 -21.08
N ASP A 61 -6.72 15.49 -20.76
CA ASP A 61 -5.83 16.55 -21.22
C ASP A 61 -5.27 16.22 -22.62
N GLY A 62 -6.16 16.13 -23.61
CA GLY A 62 -5.82 15.87 -25.02
C GLY A 62 -5.31 14.46 -25.34
N GLY A 63 -5.34 13.53 -24.37
CA GLY A 63 -4.97 12.12 -24.51
C GLY A 63 -6.12 11.16 -24.14
N PRO A 64 -5.84 9.84 -24.03
CA PRO A 64 -6.83 8.86 -23.60
C PRO A 64 -7.42 9.24 -22.23
N GLU A 65 -8.74 9.15 -22.10
CA GLU A 65 -9.46 9.45 -20.86
C GLU A 65 -8.90 8.62 -19.70
N ARG A 66 -8.50 9.29 -18.62
CA ARG A 66 -7.95 8.65 -17.41
C ARG A 66 -8.94 8.75 -16.28
N THR A 67 -9.53 7.63 -15.90
CA THR A 67 -10.42 7.55 -14.74
C THR A 67 -9.62 7.55 -13.44
N THR A 68 -9.97 8.44 -12.52
CA THR A 68 -9.48 8.48 -11.15
C THR A 68 -10.42 7.69 -10.25
N TYR A 69 -9.85 6.79 -9.45
CA TYR A 69 -10.60 5.98 -8.50
C TYR A 69 -10.29 6.43 -7.08
N ARG A 70 -11.33 6.47 -6.25
CA ARG A 70 -11.23 6.74 -4.81
C ARG A 70 -11.83 5.56 -4.05
N ARG A 71 -11.27 5.22 -2.90
CA ARG A 71 -11.84 4.21 -2.00
C ARG A 71 -13.00 4.82 -1.20
N THR A 72 -14.08 4.09 -1.05
CA THR A 72 -15.22 4.49 -0.20
C THR A 72 -14.95 4.21 1.28
N GLU A 73 -15.83 4.68 2.16
CA GLU A 73 -15.77 4.28 3.58
C GLU A 73 -15.96 2.77 3.78
N GLU A 74 -16.83 2.14 2.99
CA GLU A 74 -17.03 0.68 3.04
C GLU A 74 -15.77 -0.06 2.57
N GLY A 75 -15.11 0.45 1.52
CA GLY A 75 -13.80 -0.06 1.11
C GLY A 75 -12.76 0.06 2.21
N ALA A 76 -12.77 1.16 2.97
CA ALA A 76 -11.87 1.35 4.12
C ALA A 76 -12.15 0.33 5.22
N ARG A 77 -13.42 0.18 5.63
CA ARG A 77 -13.83 -0.81 6.64
C ARG A 77 -13.50 -2.24 6.22
N THR A 78 -13.70 -2.56 4.94
CA THR A 78 -13.37 -3.87 4.35
C THR A 78 -11.87 -4.16 4.45
N LEU A 79 -11.03 -3.18 4.09
CA LEU A 79 -9.58 -3.31 4.22
C LEU A 79 -9.17 -3.52 5.69
N HIS A 80 -9.71 -2.72 6.61
CA HIS A 80 -9.41 -2.85 8.04
C HIS A 80 -9.82 -4.20 8.60
N ARG A 81 -11.01 -4.71 8.23
CA ARG A 81 -11.49 -6.03 8.63
C ARG A 81 -10.55 -7.12 8.14
N TRP A 82 -10.18 -7.06 6.87
CA TRP A 82 -9.26 -8.03 6.28
C TRP A 82 -7.87 -8.00 6.93
N LEU A 83 -7.34 -6.81 7.26
CA LEU A 83 -6.06 -6.68 7.97
C LEU A 83 -6.12 -7.20 9.42
N ALA A 84 -7.28 -7.12 10.08
CA ALA A 84 -7.48 -7.60 11.44
C ALA A 84 -7.83 -9.10 11.53
N GLU A 85 -8.17 -9.73 10.40
CA GLU A 85 -8.54 -11.13 10.36
C GLU A 85 -7.31 -12.03 10.62
N VAL A 86 -7.40 -12.86 11.66
CA VAL A 86 -6.33 -13.81 11.99
C VAL A 86 -6.32 -14.92 10.95
N ALA A 87 -5.27 -14.97 10.14
CA ALA A 87 -5.05 -16.10 9.25
C ALA A 87 -4.82 -17.38 10.09
N PRO A 88 -5.41 -18.53 9.71
CA PRO A 88 -5.17 -19.77 10.42
C PRO A 88 -3.67 -20.11 10.42
N PRO A 89 -3.14 -20.69 11.51
CA PRO A 89 -1.73 -21.05 11.58
C PRO A 89 -1.40 -21.98 10.41
N ALA A 90 -0.55 -21.52 9.48
CA ALA A 90 0.02 -22.44 8.51
C ALA A 90 0.94 -23.40 9.29
N PRO A 91 0.80 -24.72 9.11
CA PRO A 91 1.45 -25.72 9.97
C PRO A 91 2.99 -25.58 10.02
N PHE A 92 3.58 -24.91 9.04
CA PHE A 92 4.99 -24.52 9.02
C PHE A 92 5.17 -23.14 8.39
N VAL A 93 5.12 -22.05 9.18
CA VAL A 93 5.64 -20.75 8.72
C VAL A 93 7.15 -20.71 8.94
N ALA A 94 7.89 -21.57 8.23
CA ALA A 94 9.35 -21.53 8.21
C ALA A 94 9.84 -20.45 7.22
N ASN A 95 9.29 -19.25 7.32
CA ASN A 95 9.71 -18.12 6.48
C ASN A 95 10.50 -17.12 7.32
N GLU A 96 11.80 -17.02 7.06
CA GLU A 96 12.71 -16.08 7.71
C GLU A 96 12.21 -14.63 7.66
N ILE A 97 11.53 -14.23 6.58
CA ILE A 97 10.95 -12.88 6.43
C ILE A 97 9.86 -12.67 7.48
N PHE A 98 8.99 -13.66 7.69
CA PHE A 98 7.93 -13.56 8.71
C PHE A 98 8.52 -13.41 10.10
N THR A 99 9.52 -14.24 10.45
CA THR A 99 10.26 -14.13 11.71
C THR A 99 10.89 -12.75 11.87
N LYS A 100 11.56 -12.24 10.82
CA LYS A 100 12.18 -10.90 10.83
C LYS A 100 11.15 -9.78 11.05
N VAL A 101 9.99 -9.84 10.40
CA VAL A 101 8.91 -8.85 10.55
C VAL A 101 8.36 -8.88 11.98
N VAL A 102 8.05 -10.07 12.51
CA VAL A 102 7.54 -10.22 13.88
C VAL A 102 8.57 -9.70 14.88
N VAL A 103 9.85 -10.10 14.74
CA VAL A 103 10.93 -9.61 15.61
C VAL A 103 11.09 -8.09 15.50
N ALA A 104 11.03 -7.50 14.31
CA ALA A 104 11.15 -6.05 14.14
C ALA A 104 10.01 -5.28 14.81
N LEU A 105 8.77 -5.80 14.73
CA LEU A 105 7.61 -5.23 15.40
C LEU A 105 7.70 -5.36 16.93
N LEU A 106 8.10 -6.54 17.42
CA LEU A 106 8.24 -6.81 18.87
C LEU A 106 9.42 -6.09 19.51
N SER A 107 10.53 -5.91 18.77
CA SER A 107 11.72 -5.23 19.28
C SER A 107 11.53 -3.73 19.42
N GLY A 108 10.37 -3.19 19.03
CA GLY A 108 10.09 -1.77 18.97
C GLY A 108 11.11 -1.08 18.08
N ALA A 109 10.91 -1.10 16.76
CA ALA A 109 11.73 -0.37 15.79
C ALA A 109 11.68 1.15 16.05
N ASP A 110 12.33 1.54 17.13
CA ASP A 110 12.62 2.87 17.59
C ASP A 110 14.14 2.93 17.75
N ARG A 111 14.81 3.14 16.61
CA ARG A 111 16.08 3.87 16.48
C ARG A 111 16.18 4.48 15.08
N ALA A 112 15.15 5.21 14.66
CA ALA A 112 15.27 6.21 13.60
C ALA A 112 15.31 7.59 14.26
N GLY A 113 16.43 7.91 14.91
CA GLY A 113 16.56 9.14 15.69
C GLY A 113 17.94 9.30 16.31
N GLY A 114 18.97 9.39 15.47
CA GLY A 114 20.36 9.56 15.89
C GLY A 114 21.18 10.35 14.88
N ALA A 115 20.60 11.40 14.30
CA ALA A 115 21.34 12.47 13.66
C ALA A 115 22.07 13.28 14.75
N GLY A 116 23.19 12.76 15.24
CA GLY A 116 24.16 13.48 16.05
C GLY A 116 25.00 14.37 15.14
N ARG A 117 24.44 15.53 14.82
CA ARG A 117 25.10 16.71 14.25
C ARG A 117 26.46 16.93 14.91
N GLN A 118 27.54 16.63 14.18
CA GLN A 118 28.89 17.06 14.55
C GLN A 118 28.98 18.56 14.23
N GLY A 119 28.45 19.38 15.13
CA GLY A 119 28.65 20.82 15.14
C GLY A 119 30.02 21.10 15.73
N GLY A 120 30.89 21.70 14.91
CA GLY A 120 32.06 22.42 15.40
C GLY A 120 31.67 23.74 16.08
N ASP A 121 32.70 24.30 16.72
CA ASP A 121 32.82 25.60 17.40
C ASP A 121 32.05 25.79 18.72
N ASP A 122 32.80 25.85 19.83
CA ASP A 122 33.23 27.15 20.36
C ASP A 122 34.31 27.02 21.44
N ALA A 123 35.27 27.94 21.40
CA ALA A 123 36.50 28.01 22.19
C ALA A 123 36.28 28.28 23.69
N PRO A 124 37.22 27.91 24.58
CA PRO A 124 37.31 28.51 25.90
C PRO A 124 38.30 29.69 25.90
N ALA A 125 37.81 30.87 26.28
CA ALA A 125 38.58 31.99 26.83
C ALA A 125 37.90 32.37 28.17
N PRO A 126 38.56 33.03 29.13
CA PRO A 126 39.84 33.75 29.05
C PRO A 126 41.08 33.02 29.60
#